data_AF-A0A975JCS7-F1
#
_entry.id   AF-A0A975JCS7-F1
#
_cell.length_a   1.000
_cell.length_b   1.000
_cell.length_c   1.000
_cell.angle_alpha   90.00
_cell.angle_beta   90.00
_cell.angle_gamma   90.00
#
_symmetry.space_group_name_H-M   'P 1'
#
loop_
_entity.id
_entity.type
_entity.pdbx_description
1 polymer ?
#
loop_
_entity_poly.entity_id
_entity_poly.type
_entity_poly.pdbx_seq_one_letter_code
_entity_poly.pdbx_strand_id
1 'polypeptide(L)'
;MAEMSACVLLFGSMARGDSSGTSDVDLLISEETGSIKSERAGRVEVQYTPQKYLLEMSARGDLFAIHLAYEAKVVADPDGFFDSFKKSLKIKSSYAKERESASALAAYLLKRKLSKRQFPIRNKRIAWCVRTILISLLLEDGEIVFSPMRLQELYPDKRIGILLNARRTKIDISGYKKALRWFLEEFGEDEFSRKGLKQLRQVFKQQDNKVAESTIRSLSCSVAFSPYHTRSA
;
A
#
# COMPACT_ATOMS: atom_id res chain seq x y z
N MET A 1 -20.63 -16.64 28.41
CA MET A 1 -19.95 -16.52 27.11
C MET A 1 -19.11 -15.27 27.21
N ALA A 2 -17.79 -15.34 27.06
CA ALA A 2 -16.99 -14.11 26.98
C ALA A 2 -17.42 -13.39 25.71
N GLU A 3 -17.96 -12.17 25.84
CA GLU A 3 -18.21 -11.33 24.68
C GLU A 3 -16.87 -11.09 23.99
N MET A 4 -16.77 -11.47 22.72
CA MET A 4 -15.60 -11.14 21.93
C MET A 4 -15.56 -9.63 21.75
N SER A 5 -14.59 -8.98 22.38
CA SER A 5 -14.34 -7.56 22.18
C SER A 5 -13.67 -7.33 20.84
N ALA A 6 -14.36 -6.61 19.96
CA ALA A 6 -13.88 -6.25 18.64
C ALA A 6 -13.89 -4.73 18.46
N CYS A 7 -12.77 -4.20 17.98
CA CYS A 7 -12.69 -2.83 17.50
C CYS A 7 -12.92 -2.83 15.98
N VAL A 8 -13.86 -2.02 15.51
CA VAL A 8 -14.20 -1.87 14.09
C VAL A 8 -13.87 -0.45 13.66
N LEU A 9 -13.02 -0.33 12.65
CA LEU A 9 -12.56 0.93 12.09
C LEU A 9 -12.96 1.04 10.63
N LEU A 10 -13.53 2.17 10.24
CA LEU A 10 -13.61 2.61 8.85
C LEU A 10 -12.38 3.43 8.51
N PHE A 11 -11.69 3.12 7.42
CA PHE A 11 -10.50 3.88 7.02
C PHE A 11 -10.48 4.16 5.51
N GLY A 12 -9.43 4.84 5.04
CA GLY A 12 -9.29 5.19 3.64
C GLY A 12 -10.24 6.32 3.21
N SER A 13 -10.61 6.33 1.93
CA SER A 13 -11.30 7.50 1.35
C SER A 13 -12.68 7.77 1.94
N MET A 14 -13.38 6.72 2.39
CA MET A 14 -14.67 6.87 3.05
C MET A 14 -14.54 7.53 4.42
N ALA A 15 -13.51 7.18 5.19
CA ALA A 15 -13.25 7.80 6.48
C ALA A 15 -12.91 9.28 6.34
N ARG A 16 -12.04 9.63 5.38
CA ARG A 16 -11.63 11.02 5.09
C ARG A 16 -12.72 11.91 4.49
N GLY A 17 -13.74 11.33 3.85
CA GLY A 17 -14.74 12.10 3.10
C GLY A 17 -14.28 12.52 1.70
N ASP A 18 -13.19 11.96 1.17
CA ASP A 18 -12.70 12.17 -0.20
C ASP A 18 -13.09 11.00 -1.15
N SER A 19 -14.18 10.30 -0.81
CA SER A 19 -14.69 9.17 -1.58
C SER A 19 -15.45 9.62 -2.85
N SER A 20 -15.54 8.70 -3.80
CA SER A 20 -16.31 8.86 -5.03
C SER A 20 -17.32 7.71 -5.15
N GLY A 21 -18.27 7.81 -6.08
CA GLY A 21 -19.21 6.72 -6.41
C GLY A 21 -18.54 5.42 -6.90
N THR A 22 -17.21 5.35 -6.98
CA THR A 22 -16.42 4.17 -7.34
C THR A 22 -15.39 3.75 -6.28
N SER A 23 -15.37 4.44 -5.12
CA SER A 23 -14.44 4.12 -4.05
C SER A 23 -14.77 2.78 -3.39
N ASP A 24 -13.72 2.07 -2.99
CA ASP A 24 -13.85 0.92 -2.09
C ASP A 24 -14.18 1.44 -0.66
N VAL A 25 -14.87 0.61 0.12
CA VAL A 25 -15.10 0.81 1.55
C VAL A 25 -14.12 -0.10 2.28
N ASP A 26 -13.16 0.50 2.98
CA ASP A 26 -12.12 -0.23 3.70
C ASP A 26 -12.47 -0.29 5.19
N LEU A 27 -12.71 -1.49 5.70
CA LEU A 27 -12.98 -1.77 7.11
C LEU A 27 -11.83 -2.57 7.71
N LEU A 28 -11.50 -2.26 8.96
CA LEU A 28 -10.61 -3.07 9.79
C LEU A 28 -11.37 -3.58 10.99
N ILE A 29 -11.30 -4.87 11.23
CA ILE A 29 -11.82 -5.54 12.44
C ILE A 29 -10.62 -6.04 13.23
N SER A 30 -10.51 -5.58 14.48
CA SER A 30 -9.45 -5.98 15.39
C SER A 30 -9.99 -6.69 16.63
N GLU A 31 -9.60 -7.95 16.74
CA GLU A 31 -9.97 -8.86 17.82
C GLU A 31 -8.74 -9.17 18.68
N GLU A 32 -8.94 -9.55 19.94
CA GLU A 32 -7.84 -9.93 20.84
C GLU A 32 -6.98 -11.06 20.28
N THR A 33 -7.63 -12.06 19.69
CA THR A 33 -7.01 -13.23 19.07
C THR A 33 -7.50 -13.40 17.64
N GLY A 34 -6.66 -13.96 16.77
CA GLY A 34 -7.02 -14.18 15.38
C GLY A 34 -5.81 -14.25 14.47
N SER A 35 -6.07 -14.24 13.17
CA SER A 35 -5.05 -14.21 12.13
C SER A 35 -5.26 -13.04 11.20
N ILE A 36 -4.17 -12.55 10.61
CA ILE A 36 -4.24 -11.49 9.62
C ILE A 36 -4.82 -12.06 8.33
N LYS A 37 -5.98 -11.55 7.92
CA LYS A 37 -6.62 -11.90 6.65
C LYS A 37 -7.39 -10.71 6.07
N SER A 38 -7.64 -10.74 4.77
CA SER A 38 -8.47 -9.76 4.07
C SER A 38 -9.52 -10.49 3.25
N GLU A 39 -10.76 -10.03 3.36
CA GLU A 39 -11.92 -10.54 2.63
C GLU A 39 -12.53 -9.40 1.83
N ARG A 40 -12.93 -9.67 0.58
CA ARG A 40 -13.51 -8.67 -0.31
C ARG A 40 -14.87 -9.12 -0.81
N ALA A 41 -15.90 -8.31 -0.56
CA ALA A 41 -17.25 -8.51 -1.04
C ALA A 41 -17.67 -7.27 -1.85
N GLY A 42 -17.62 -7.39 -3.18
CA GLY A 42 -17.87 -6.25 -4.08
C GLY A 42 -16.86 -5.12 -3.86
N ARG A 43 -17.35 -3.99 -3.35
CA ARG A 43 -16.54 -2.79 -3.05
C ARG A 43 -16.10 -2.70 -1.59
N VAL A 44 -16.53 -3.62 -0.74
CA VAL A 44 -16.13 -3.66 0.67
C VAL A 44 -14.93 -4.57 0.81
N GLU A 45 -13.86 -4.05 1.40
CA GLU A 45 -12.71 -4.85 1.84
C GLU A 45 -12.67 -4.82 3.38
N VAL A 46 -12.72 -6.00 4.00
CA VAL A 46 -12.63 -6.18 5.44
C VAL A 46 -11.29 -6.81 5.77
N GLN A 47 -10.48 -6.09 6.54
CA GLN A 47 -9.19 -6.56 7.04
C GLN A 47 -9.34 -6.99 8.50
N TYR A 48 -9.04 -8.25 8.78
CA TYR A 48 -9.00 -8.79 10.13
C TYR A 48 -7.56 -8.73 10.61
N THR A 49 -7.33 -8.10 11.76
CA THR A 49 -5.98 -7.92 12.30
C THR A 49 -5.98 -8.02 13.83
N PRO A 50 -5.19 -8.92 14.44
CA PRO A 50 -5.14 -9.03 15.90
C PRO A 50 -4.71 -7.72 16.58
N GLN A 51 -5.35 -7.38 17.69
CA GLN A 51 -5.07 -6.16 18.46
C GLN A 51 -3.60 -6.04 18.85
N LYS A 52 -3.00 -7.14 19.33
CA LYS A 52 -1.56 -7.21 19.65
C LYS A 52 -0.68 -6.79 18.46
N TYR A 53 -1.02 -7.23 17.25
CA TYR A 53 -0.26 -6.90 16.06
C TYR A 53 -0.36 -5.42 15.71
N LEU A 54 -1.55 -4.82 15.84
CA LEU A 54 -1.72 -3.38 15.64
C LEU A 54 -0.93 -2.56 16.66
N LEU A 55 -0.91 -2.96 17.94
CA LEU A 55 -0.09 -2.32 18.97
C LEU A 55 1.41 -2.41 18.64
N GLU A 56 1.87 -3.57 18.17
CA GLU A 56 3.26 -3.73 17.72
C GLU A 56 3.59 -2.84 16.51
N MET A 57 2.69 -2.72 15.54
CA MET A 57 2.85 -1.81 14.39
C MET A 57 2.90 -0.34 14.84
N SER A 58 1.98 0.05 15.73
CA SER A 58 1.90 1.40 16.30
C SER A 58 3.20 1.78 17.04
N ALA A 59 3.67 0.88 17.91
CA ALA A 59 4.90 1.06 18.68
C ALA A 59 6.18 1.05 17.83
N ARG A 60 6.14 0.42 16.65
CA ARG A 60 7.22 0.48 15.66
C ARG A 60 7.12 1.69 14.74
N GLY A 61 6.06 2.49 14.83
CA GLY A 61 5.80 3.63 13.95
C GLY A 61 5.58 3.22 12.51
N ASP A 62 4.83 2.14 12.28
CA ASP A 62 4.46 1.68 10.95
C ASP A 62 3.54 2.70 10.23
N LEU A 63 3.77 2.92 8.94
CA LEU A 63 2.99 3.88 8.13
C LEU A 63 1.48 3.56 8.10
N PHE A 64 1.11 2.28 8.06
CA PHE A 64 -0.29 1.89 8.10
C PHE A 64 -0.89 2.12 9.49
N ALA A 65 -0.14 1.90 10.56
CA ALA A 65 -0.61 2.23 11.90
C ALA A 65 -0.83 3.74 12.08
N ILE A 66 0.08 4.57 11.56
CA ILE A 66 -0.07 6.03 11.57
C ILE A 66 -1.31 6.45 10.75
N HIS A 67 -1.48 5.89 9.55
CA HIS A 67 -2.67 6.13 8.73
C HIS A 67 -3.97 5.84 9.50
N LEU A 68 -4.04 4.70 10.18
CA LEU A 68 -5.21 4.35 10.99
C LEU A 68 -5.40 5.34 12.14
N ALA A 69 -4.36 5.63 12.90
CA ALA A 69 -4.45 6.49 14.08
C ALA A 69 -4.94 7.91 13.77
N TYR A 70 -4.60 8.43 12.59
CA TYR A 70 -4.93 9.81 12.19
C TYR A 70 -6.19 9.92 11.32
N GLU A 71 -6.51 8.92 10.49
CA GLU A 71 -7.59 9.05 9.50
C GLU A 71 -8.75 8.08 9.70
N ALA A 72 -8.60 7.04 10.52
CA ALA A 72 -9.68 6.08 10.73
C ALA A 72 -10.81 6.68 11.59
N LYS A 73 -12.04 6.27 11.27
CA LYS A 73 -13.24 6.53 12.07
C LYS A 73 -13.61 5.27 12.82
N VAL A 74 -13.79 5.40 14.13
CA VAL A 74 -14.28 4.29 14.97
C VAL A 74 -15.75 4.04 14.64
N VAL A 75 -16.06 2.80 14.28
CA VAL A 75 -17.43 2.31 14.08
C VAL A 75 -17.93 1.62 15.36
N ALA A 76 -17.07 0.81 16.00
CA ALA A 76 -17.31 0.19 17.29
C ALA A 76 -15.98 0.00 18.03
N ASP A 77 -15.94 0.26 19.34
CA ASP A 77 -14.76 0.04 20.18
C ASP A 77 -15.18 -0.04 21.66
N PRO A 78 -15.91 -1.10 22.06
CA PRO A 78 -16.53 -1.18 23.39
C PRO A 78 -15.52 -1.08 24.54
N ASP A 79 -14.29 -1.53 24.33
CA ASP A 79 -13.25 -1.57 25.37
C ASP A 79 -12.21 -0.44 25.24
N GLY A 80 -12.41 0.51 24.33
CA GLY A 80 -11.47 1.61 24.13
C GLY A 80 -10.09 1.16 23.64
N PHE A 81 -10.01 0.06 22.88
CA PHE A 81 -8.77 -0.44 22.30
C PHE A 81 -8.12 0.61 21.38
N PHE A 82 -8.91 1.33 20.59
CA PHE A 82 -8.37 2.29 19.62
C PHE A 82 -7.66 3.47 20.29
N ASP A 83 -8.10 3.88 21.46
CA ASP A 83 -7.40 4.89 22.26
C ASP A 83 -6.05 4.38 22.76
N SER A 84 -5.97 3.12 23.20
CA SER A 84 -4.72 2.47 23.57
C SER A 84 -3.78 2.34 22.36
N PHE A 85 -4.32 1.98 21.20
CA PHE A 85 -3.60 1.95 19.93
C PHE A 85 -2.99 3.31 19.57
N LYS A 86 -3.78 4.40 19.62
CA LYS A 86 -3.27 5.76 19.36
C LYS A 86 -2.20 6.18 20.38
N LYS A 87 -2.37 5.86 21.67
CA LYS A 87 -1.39 6.19 22.72
C LYS A 87 -0.04 5.46 22.55
N SER A 88 -0.05 4.29 21.91
CA SER A 88 1.18 3.52 21.62
C SER A 88 1.92 4.00 20.37
N LEU A 89 1.36 4.95 19.62
CA LEU A 89 1.90 5.39 18.34
C LEU A 89 3.24 6.08 18.50
N LYS A 90 4.20 5.66 17.68
CA LYS A 90 5.48 6.35 17.53
C LYS A 90 5.64 6.88 16.12
N ILE A 91 6.18 8.09 15.98
CA ILE A 91 6.68 8.59 14.70
C ILE A 91 8.19 8.40 14.71
N LYS A 92 8.73 7.78 13.66
CA LYS A 92 10.17 7.57 13.54
C LYS A 92 10.84 8.88 13.14
N SER A 93 12.09 9.07 13.56
CA SER A 93 12.94 10.12 12.99
C SER A 93 13.32 9.84 11.54
N SER A 94 13.25 8.57 11.09
CA SER A 94 13.42 8.22 9.69
C SER A 94 12.61 7.02 9.22
N TYR A 95 12.13 7.11 7.99
CA TYR A 95 11.42 6.14 7.19
C TYR A 95 12.21 5.70 5.93
N ALA A 96 13.55 5.83 5.96
CA ALA A 96 14.42 5.44 4.85
C ALA A 96 14.20 3.98 4.40
N LYS A 97 13.98 3.05 5.33
CA LYS A 97 13.73 1.63 5.00
C LYS A 97 12.46 1.42 4.17
N GLU A 98 11.41 2.18 4.48
CA GLU A 98 10.15 2.18 3.73
C GLU A 98 10.35 2.75 2.32
N ARG A 99 11.13 3.85 2.20
CA ARG A 99 11.51 4.43 0.90
C ARG A 99 12.36 3.49 0.07
N GLU A 100 13.36 2.85 0.66
CA GLU A 100 14.21 1.86 -0.02
C GLU A 100 13.37 0.70 -0.56
N SER A 101 12.50 0.16 0.28
CA SER A 101 11.60 -0.94 -0.07
C SER A 101 10.66 -0.59 -1.22
N ALA A 102 10.09 0.62 -1.19
CA ALA A 102 9.23 1.14 -2.25
C ALA A 102 10.00 1.44 -3.54
N SER A 103 11.20 2.04 -3.43
CA SER A 103 12.06 2.37 -4.56
C SER A 103 12.55 1.11 -5.29
N ALA A 104 12.97 0.09 -4.55
CA ALA A 104 13.38 -1.20 -5.11
C ALA A 104 12.23 -1.88 -5.87
N LEU A 105 11.00 -1.86 -5.31
CA LEU A 105 9.83 -2.41 -5.98
C LEU A 105 9.45 -1.61 -7.23
N ALA A 106 9.46 -0.29 -7.16
CA ALA A 106 9.21 0.57 -8.31
C ALA A 106 10.22 0.35 -9.44
N ALA A 107 11.52 0.27 -9.13
CA ALA A 107 12.58 -0.04 -10.08
C ALA A 107 12.38 -1.42 -10.72
N TYR A 108 11.93 -2.41 -9.95
CA TYR A 108 11.59 -3.74 -10.47
C TYR A 108 10.42 -3.70 -11.46
N LEU A 109 9.35 -2.97 -11.12
CA LEU A 109 8.17 -2.82 -11.98
C LEU A 109 8.48 -2.03 -13.26
N LEU A 110 9.41 -1.08 -13.20
CA LEU A 110 9.89 -0.32 -14.35
C LEU A 110 10.63 -1.21 -15.36
N LYS A 111 11.43 -2.16 -14.86
CA LYS A 111 12.31 -3.03 -15.66
C LYS A 111 11.62 -4.30 -16.17
N ARG A 112 10.64 -4.81 -15.44
CA ARG A 112 9.97 -6.07 -15.79
C ARG A 112 9.07 -5.88 -17.02
N LYS A 113 9.26 -6.73 -18.04
CA LYS A 113 8.30 -6.87 -19.13
C LYS A 113 7.02 -7.53 -18.60
N LEU A 114 5.89 -6.90 -18.85
CA LEU A 114 4.58 -7.31 -18.33
C LEU A 114 3.54 -7.33 -19.44
N SER A 115 2.63 -8.29 -19.39
CA SER A 115 1.49 -8.40 -20.30
C SER A 115 0.33 -7.51 -19.85
N LYS A 116 -0.65 -7.28 -20.73
CA LYS A 116 -1.85 -6.47 -20.42
C LYS A 116 -2.59 -6.95 -19.17
N ARG A 117 -2.63 -8.26 -18.93
CA ARG A 117 -3.27 -8.88 -17.76
C ARG A 117 -2.61 -8.49 -16.44
N GLN A 118 -1.34 -8.09 -16.48
CA GLN A 118 -0.56 -7.70 -15.31
C GLN A 118 -0.62 -6.20 -15.00
N PHE A 119 -1.18 -5.37 -15.90
CA PHE A 119 -1.22 -3.92 -15.70
C PHE A 119 -2.01 -3.48 -14.46
N PRO A 120 -3.17 -4.08 -14.11
CA PRO A 120 -3.86 -3.68 -12.88
C PRO A 120 -3.01 -3.87 -11.63
N ILE A 121 -2.32 -5.00 -11.51
CA ILE A 121 -1.42 -5.30 -10.38
C ILE A 121 -0.24 -4.31 -10.37
N ARG A 122 0.41 -4.13 -11.53
CA ARG A 122 1.52 -3.18 -11.69
C ARG A 122 1.11 -1.76 -11.29
N ASN A 123 0.00 -1.27 -11.82
CA ASN A 123 -0.46 0.09 -11.61
C ASN A 123 -0.87 0.33 -10.14
N LYS A 124 -1.52 -0.65 -9.49
CA LYS A 124 -1.79 -0.62 -8.04
C LYS A 124 -0.49 -0.50 -7.24
N ARG A 125 0.55 -1.23 -7.63
CA ARG A 125 1.85 -1.23 -6.93
C ARG A 125 2.70 0.00 -7.21
N ILE A 126 2.64 0.57 -8.41
CA ILE A 126 3.25 1.88 -8.71
C ILE A 126 2.64 2.95 -7.81
N ALA A 127 1.31 3.05 -7.75
CA ALA A 127 0.64 4.02 -6.90
C ALA A 127 1.00 3.81 -5.42
N TRP A 128 1.14 2.55 -4.97
CA TRP A 128 1.62 2.25 -3.61
C TRP A 128 3.04 2.75 -3.39
N CYS A 129 4.00 2.44 -4.30
CA CYS A 129 5.40 2.88 -4.13
C CYS A 129 5.51 4.40 -4.05
N VAL A 130 4.83 5.11 -4.95
CA VAL A 130 4.82 6.58 -4.98
C VAL A 130 4.25 7.15 -3.69
N ARG A 131 3.12 6.61 -3.19
CA ARG A 131 2.54 7.05 -1.92
C ARG A 131 3.49 6.79 -0.77
N THR A 132 4.03 5.58 -0.64
CA THR A 132 4.97 5.24 0.44
C THR A 132 6.14 6.22 0.47
N ILE A 133 6.75 6.50 -0.69
CA ILE A 133 7.90 7.41 -0.77
C ILE A 133 7.52 8.83 -0.33
N LEU A 134 6.45 9.41 -0.89
CA LEU A 134 6.04 10.78 -0.56
C LEU A 134 5.56 10.91 0.90
N ILE A 135 4.80 9.94 1.39
CA ILE A 135 4.32 9.91 2.79
C ILE A 135 5.52 9.82 3.74
N SER A 136 6.50 8.96 3.44
CA SER A 136 7.71 8.84 4.25
C SER A 136 8.50 10.14 4.33
N LEU A 137 8.60 10.90 3.24
CA LEU A 137 9.26 12.22 3.23
C LEU A 137 8.49 13.22 4.10
N LEU A 138 7.19 13.36 3.85
CA LEU A 138 6.35 14.30 4.61
C LEU A 138 6.35 13.99 6.13
N LEU A 139 6.30 12.71 6.51
CA LEU A 139 6.34 12.32 7.92
C LEU A 139 7.66 12.67 8.60
N GLU A 140 8.80 12.56 7.89
CA GLU A 140 10.09 13.01 8.41
C GLU A 140 10.14 14.54 8.58
N ASP A 141 9.40 15.28 7.75
CA ASP A 141 9.23 16.73 7.84
C ASP A 141 8.14 17.15 8.85
N GLY A 142 7.52 16.20 9.55
CA GLY A 142 6.48 16.45 10.56
C GLY A 142 5.05 16.61 10.02
N GLU A 143 4.85 16.34 8.73
CA GLU A 143 3.56 16.48 8.03
C GLU A 143 2.90 15.11 7.82
N ILE A 144 1.65 14.96 8.30
CA ILE A 144 0.91 13.69 8.26
C ILE A 144 -0.14 13.74 7.17
N VAL A 145 0.16 13.15 6.01
CA VAL A 145 -0.70 13.22 4.82
C VAL A 145 -0.80 11.87 4.14
N PHE A 146 -1.99 11.24 4.11
CA PHE A 146 -2.21 10.00 3.36
C PHE A 146 -3.17 10.15 2.16
N SER A 147 -3.92 11.26 2.07
CA SER A 147 -4.80 11.51 0.94
C SER A 147 -4.01 11.69 -0.36
N PRO A 148 -4.32 10.93 -1.43
CA PRO A 148 -3.67 11.10 -2.73
C PRO A 148 -3.91 12.48 -3.35
N MET A 149 -5.03 13.13 -3.03
CA MET A 149 -5.31 14.49 -3.49
C MET A 149 -4.39 15.48 -2.80
N ARG A 150 -4.25 15.37 -1.48
CA ARG A 150 -3.35 16.24 -0.71
C ARG A 150 -1.88 16.03 -1.07
N LEU A 151 -1.46 14.79 -1.33
CA LEU A 151 -0.12 14.51 -1.88
C LEU A 151 0.10 15.22 -3.23
N GLN A 152 -0.92 15.27 -4.09
CA GLN A 152 -0.81 15.98 -5.37
C GLN A 152 -0.75 17.51 -5.21
N GLU A 153 -1.42 18.06 -4.19
CA GLU A 153 -1.35 19.49 -3.91
C GLU A 153 0.03 19.91 -3.40
N LEU A 154 0.61 19.11 -2.51
CA LEU A 154 1.96 19.35 -1.97
C LEU A 154 3.07 19.09 -2.99
N TYR A 155 2.84 18.14 -3.91
CA TYR A 155 3.75 17.83 -5.01
C TYR A 155 3.05 18.06 -6.37
N PRO A 156 2.95 19.33 -6.84
CA PRO A 156 2.06 19.73 -7.94
C PRO A 156 2.49 19.24 -9.33
N ASP A 157 3.60 18.51 -9.45
CA ASP A 157 4.06 17.98 -10.73
C ASP A 157 3.03 17.00 -11.32
N LYS A 158 2.64 17.24 -12.57
CA LYS A 158 1.63 16.43 -13.28
C LYS A 158 2.04 14.95 -13.39
N ARG A 159 3.34 14.65 -13.43
CA ARG A 159 3.87 13.27 -13.47
C ARG A 159 3.53 12.52 -12.19
N ILE A 160 3.56 13.19 -11.04
CA ILE A 160 3.18 12.59 -9.75
C ILE A 160 1.69 12.25 -9.76
N GLY A 161 0.84 13.12 -10.30
CA GLY A 161 -0.60 12.89 -10.35
C GLY A 161 -0.97 11.69 -11.21
N ILE A 162 -0.27 11.52 -12.33
CA ILE A 162 -0.39 10.34 -13.18
C ILE A 162 -0.03 9.07 -12.38
N LEU A 163 1.06 9.07 -11.61
CA LEU A 163 1.50 7.91 -10.83
C LEU A 163 0.60 7.61 -9.62
N LEU A 164 0.16 8.62 -8.87
CA LEU A 164 -0.74 8.50 -7.72
C LEU A 164 -2.12 7.94 -8.11
N ASN A 165 -2.59 8.29 -9.31
CA ASN A 165 -3.85 7.82 -9.87
C ASN A 165 -3.71 6.50 -10.64
N ALA A 166 -2.52 5.93 -10.74
CA ALA A 166 -2.30 4.75 -11.57
C ALA A 166 -3.21 3.58 -11.21
N ARG A 167 -3.50 3.40 -9.91
CA ARG A 167 -4.42 2.35 -9.41
C ARG A 167 -5.82 2.39 -10.03
N ARG A 168 -6.27 3.53 -10.57
CA ARG A 168 -7.58 3.69 -11.22
C ARG A 168 -7.59 3.25 -12.69
N THR A 169 -6.42 2.93 -13.25
CA THR A 169 -6.27 2.62 -14.67
C THR A 169 -5.94 1.15 -14.91
N LYS A 170 -6.63 0.52 -15.85
CA LYS A 170 -6.40 -0.89 -16.24
C LYS A 170 -5.49 -1.07 -17.46
N ILE A 171 -5.18 0.01 -18.17
CA ILE A 171 -4.33 0.01 -19.37
C ILE A 171 -2.90 0.46 -19.05
N ASP A 172 -1.98 0.22 -19.99
CA ASP A 172 -0.68 0.89 -19.97
C ASP A 172 -0.90 2.34 -20.38
N ILE A 173 -0.58 3.29 -19.50
CA ILE A 173 -0.59 4.70 -19.90
C ILE A 173 0.77 4.99 -20.54
N SER A 174 0.74 5.47 -21.79
CA SER A 174 1.94 5.99 -22.43
C SER A 174 2.51 7.11 -21.54
N GLY A 175 3.76 6.95 -21.12
CA GLY A 175 4.41 7.91 -20.22
C GLY A 175 4.62 7.43 -18.78
N TYR A 176 3.96 6.37 -18.29
CA TYR A 176 4.23 5.87 -16.92
C TYR A 176 5.69 5.53 -16.69
N LYS A 177 6.36 4.92 -17.67
CA LYS A 177 7.77 4.57 -17.53
C LYS A 177 8.66 5.80 -17.41
N LYS A 178 8.36 6.88 -18.15
CA LYS A 178 9.12 8.13 -18.08
C LYS A 178 8.84 8.87 -16.78
N ALA A 179 7.57 8.97 -16.40
CA ALA A 179 7.14 9.56 -15.13
C ALA A 179 7.74 8.82 -13.93
N LEU A 180 7.64 7.48 -13.90
CA LEU A 180 8.18 6.66 -12.81
C LEU A 180 9.71 6.71 -12.74
N ARG A 181 10.39 6.73 -13.89
CA ARG A 181 11.85 6.90 -13.92
C ARG A 181 12.25 8.23 -13.32
N TRP A 182 11.67 9.33 -13.80
CA TRP A 182 11.93 10.66 -13.24
C TRP A 182 11.60 10.71 -11.74
N PHE A 183 10.46 10.13 -11.33
CA PHE A 183 10.07 10.10 -9.92
C PHE A 183 11.11 9.39 -9.04
N LEU A 184 11.69 8.30 -9.54
CA LEU A 184 12.74 7.57 -8.82
C LEU A 184 14.08 8.30 -8.80
N GLU A 185 14.38 9.11 -9.82
CA GLU A 185 15.56 9.98 -9.85
C GLU A 185 15.42 11.16 -8.88
N GLU A 186 14.20 11.66 -8.69
CA GLU A 186 13.93 12.83 -7.84
C GLU A 186 13.71 12.46 -6.36
N PHE A 187 12.94 11.40 -6.09
CA PHE A 187 12.48 11.05 -4.73
C PHE A 187 12.86 9.64 -4.29
N GLY A 188 13.36 8.82 -5.22
CA GLY A 188 13.70 7.42 -4.95
C GLY A 188 15.14 7.23 -4.52
N GLU A 189 15.49 5.97 -4.34
CA GLU A 189 16.87 5.57 -4.05
C GLU A 189 17.60 5.18 -5.36
N ASP A 190 18.57 6.00 -5.74
CA ASP A 190 19.32 5.90 -7.01
C ASP A 190 19.97 4.53 -7.23
N GLU A 191 20.39 3.86 -6.17
CA GLU A 191 21.09 2.58 -6.28
C GLU A 191 20.25 1.49 -6.96
N PHE A 192 18.92 1.50 -6.81
CA PHE A 192 18.05 0.47 -7.40
C PHE A 192 17.84 0.67 -8.90
N SER A 193 17.97 1.89 -9.39
CA SER A 193 17.93 2.21 -10.82
C SER A 193 19.06 1.50 -11.59
N ARG A 194 20.17 1.16 -10.93
CA ARG A 194 21.32 0.44 -11.53
C ARG A 194 21.22 -1.09 -11.41
N LYS A 195 20.49 -1.63 -10.42
CA LYS A 195 20.40 -3.08 -10.16
C LYS A 195 19.55 -3.84 -11.21
N GLY A 196 20.00 -5.00 -11.66
CA GLY A 196 19.22 -5.91 -12.52
C GLY A 196 18.05 -6.58 -11.78
N LEU A 197 17.13 -7.22 -12.53
CA LEU A 197 15.94 -7.88 -11.93
C LEU A 197 16.28 -8.96 -10.90
N LYS A 198 17.38 -9.71 -11.09
CA LYS A 198 17.84 -10.74 -10.14
C LYS A 198 18.33 -10.10 -8.84
N GLN A 199 19.11 -9.02 -8.94
CA GLN A 199 19.63 -8.27 -7.79
C GLN A 199 18.49 -7.63 -6.99
N LEU A 200 17.50 -7.02 -7.66
CA LEU A 200 16.32 -6.46 -6.98
C LEU A 200 15.53 -7.53 -6.21
N ARG A 201 15.43 -8.75 -6.74
CA ARG A 201 14.81 -9.87 -6.01
C ARG A 201 15.60 -10.29 -4.77
N GLN A 202 16.93 -10.18 -4.79
CA GLN A 202 17.76 -10.45 -3.61
C GLN A 202 17.54 -9.37 -2.55
N VAL A 203 17.48 -8.09 -2.96
CA VAL A 203 17.14 -6.97 -2.07
C VAL A 203 15.81 -7.22 -1.35
N PHE A 204 14.76 -7.65 -2.08
CA PHE A 204 13.45 -7.93 -1.46
C PHE A 204 13.51 -8.97 -0.34
N LYS A 205 14.31 -10.04 -0.53
CA LYS A 205 14.49 -11.08 0.48
C LYS A 205 15.27 -10.56 1.69
N GLN A 206 16.32 -9.78 1.44
CA GLN A 206 17.16 -9.20 2.50
C GLN A 206 16.37 -8.22 3.37
N GLN A 207 15.43 -7.48 2.76
CA GLN A 207 14.58 -6.49 3.44
C GLN A 207 13.31 -7.10 4.07
N ASP A 208 13.03 -8.39 3.93
CA ASP A 208 11.72 -9.00 4.24
C ASP A 208 10.55 -8.19 3.62
N ASN A 209 10.70 -7.78 2.35
CA ASN A 209 9.74 -6.91 1.67
C ASN A 209 8.51 -7.71 1.21
N LYS A 210 7.59 -7.97 2.15
CA LYS A 210 6.37 -8.76 1.94
C LYS A 210 5.49 -8.23 0.80
N VAL A 211 5.47 -6.92 0.59
CA VAL A 211 4.72 -6.30 -0.52
C VAL A 211 5.33 -6.65 -1.87
N ALA A 212 6.66 -6.61 -2.00
CA ALA A 212 7.35 -7.01 -3.21
C ALA A 212 7.19 -8.52 -3.47
N GLU A 213 7.30 -9.36 -2.45
CA GLU A 213 7.11 -10.81 -2.59
C GLU A 213 5.69 -11.20 -3.01
N SER A 214 4.68 -10.60 -2.36
CA SER A 214 3.28 -10.73 -2.76
C SER A 214 3.08 -10.28 -4.21
N THR A 215 3.67 -9.15 -4.59
CA THR A 215 3.60 -8.64 -5.97
C THR A 215 4.18 -9.62 -6.97
N ILE A 216 5.36 -10.21 -6.69
CA ILE A 216 5.97 -11.19 -7.59
C ILE A 216 5.07 -12.41 -7.75
N ARG A 217 4.50 -12.93 -6.65
CA ARG A 217 3.56 -14.06 -6.69
C ARG A 217 2.34 -13.74 -7.53
N SER A 218 1.67 -12.61 -7.28
CA SER A 218 0.48 -12.20 -8.05
C SER A 218 0.79 -12.01 -9.53
N LEU A 219 1.93 -11.41 -9.86
CA LEU A 219 2.36 -11.25 -11.26
C LEU A 219 2.64 -12.61 -11.92
N SER A 220 3.14 -13.61 -11.20
CA SER A 220 3.37 -14.95 -11.74
C SER A 220 2.06 -15.74 -11.91
N CYS A 221 1.13 -15.71 -10.95
CA CYS A 221 -0.16 -16.40 -11.05
C CYS A 221 -1.05 -15.82 -12.16
N SER A 222 -0.97 -14.52 -12.44
CA SER A 222 -1.70 -13.89 -13.55
C SER A 222 -1.28 -14.37 -14.96
N VAL A 223 -0.17 -15.12 -15.06
CA VAL A 223 0.29 -15.76 -16.31
C VAL A 223 -0.35 -17.14 -16.50
N ALA A 224 -0.77 -17.82 -15.42
CA ALA A 224 -1.17 -19.23 -15.45
C ALA A 224 -2.61 -19.49 -15.97
N PHE A 225 -3.44 -18.47 -16.13
CA PHE A 225 -4.78 -18.61 -16.75
C PHE A 225 -4.71 -18.40 -18.27
N SER A 226 -4.22 -19.41 -19.02
CA SER A 226 -4.45 -19.46 -20.48
C SER A 226 -5.83 -20.08 -20.74
N PRO A 227 -6.78 -19.41 -21.42
CA PRO A 227 -8.12 -19.97 -21.68
C PRO A 227 -8.16 -20.97 -22.85
N TYR A 228 -7.03 -21.49 -23.33
CA TYR A 228 -7.01 -22.43 -24.44
C TYR A 228 -6.53 -23.79 -23.99
N HIS A 229 -7.44 -24.60 -23.45
CA HIS A 229 -7.48 -26.06 -23.60
C HIS A 229 -8.95 -26.51 -23.47
N THR A 230 -9.76 -26.18 -24.48
CA THR A 230 -10.91 -27.01 -24.82
C THR A 230 -10.36 -28.32 -25.37
N ARG A 231 -10.41 -29.39 -24.56
CA ARG A 231 -10.34 -30.74 -25.10
C ARG A 231 -11.71 -31.06 -25.68
N SER A 232 -11.72 -31.28 -26.97
CA SER A 232 -12.78 -31.94 -27.72
C SER A 232 -13.05 -33.31 -27.10
N ALA A 233 -14.31 -33.60 -26.83
CA ALA A 233 -14.89 -34.93 -26.86
C ALA A 233 -16.05 -34.87 -27.86
#